data_AF-A0A7G2JZH9-F1
#
_entry.id   AF-A0A7G2JZH9-F1
#
_cell.length_a   1.000
_cell.length_b   1.000
_cell.length_c   1.000
_cell.angle_alpha   90.00
_cell.angle_beta   90.00
_cell.angle_gamma   90.00
#
_symmetry.space_group_name_H-M   'P 1'
#
loop_
_entity.id
_entity.type
_entity.pdbx_description
1 polymer ?
#
loop_
_entity_poly.entity_id
_entity_poly.type
_entity_poly.pdbx_seq_one_letter_code
_entity_poly.pdbx_strand_id
1 'polypeptide(L)'
;ISINAENLVVQDLSVNIDQTSITLGNFKSAVSLNNEKGLTLAPTEINDISVIAKKLPEGKPEPKAEQPNKPVDWAAIEQSLTPAFLGNVSEIILPFDLHIPEISGKNWQYQAVNEKGETLQSVEMSSLIAQADTVDNQLQLQKLAIESSLGNLSSQG
;
A
#
# COMPACT_ATOMS: atom_id res chain seq x y z
N ILE A 1 -5.56 -17.78 -26.39
CA ILE A 1 -4.96 -18.55 -25.27
C ILE A 1 -5.59 -17.98 -24.01
N SER A 2 -5.95 -18.81 -23.04
CA SER A 2 -6.44 -18.35 -21.74
C SER A 2 -5.50 -18.81 -20.63
N ILE A 3 -5.42 -18.02 -19.56
CA ILE A 3 -4.74 -18.36 -18.31
C ILE A 3 -5.78 -18.24 -17.20
N ASN A 4 -5.75 -19.16 -16.23
CA ASN A 4 -6.66 -19.14 -15.09
C ASN A 4 -5.95 -19.76 -13.87
N ALA A 5 -6.07 -19.13 -12.71
CA ALA A 5 -5.61 -19.63 -11.42
C ALA A 5 -6.63 -19.26 -10.35
N GLU A 6 -7.46 -20.23 -9.97
CA GLU A 6 -8.70 -20.00 -9.21
C GLU A 6 -8.54 -19.98 -7.69
N ASN A 7 -7.39 -20.43 -7.17
CA ASN A 7 -7.14 -20.62 -5.74
C ASN A 7 -5.71 -20.21 -5.38
N LEU A 8 -5.36 -18.95 -5.59
CA LEU A 8 -4.09 -18.38 -5.14
C LEU A 8 -4.20 -18.06 -3.65
N VAL A 9 -3.80 -19.01 -2.80
CA VAL A 9 -3.88 -18.89 -1.34
C VAL A 9 -2.50 -19.02 -0.71
N VAL A 10 -2.18 -18.11 0.21
CA VAL A 10 -1.00 -18.18 1.09
C VAL A 10 -1.48 -17.94 2.53
N GLN A 11 -0.99 -18.73 3.47
CA GLN A 11 -1.37 -18.66 4.89
C GLN A 11 -0.11 -18.80 5.76
N ASP A 12 -0.09 -18.10 6.89
CA ASP A 12 0.96 -18.18 7.92
C ASP A 12 2.40 -18.03 7.37
N LEU A 13 2.57 -17.21 6.32
CA LEU A 13 3.86 -16.98 5.70
C LEU A 13 4.73 -16.12 6.62
N SER A 14 5.96 -16.58 6.85
CA SER A 14 7.01 -15.84 7.57
C SER A 14 8.31 -15.90 6.77
N VAL A 15 8.88 -14.73 6.48
CA VAL A 15 10.11 -14.55 5.70
C VAL A 15 11.02 -13.58 6.44
N ASN A 16 12.32 -13.87 6.47
CA ASN A 16 13.33 -12.95 6.97
C ASN A 16 14.27 -12.58 5.82
N ILE A 17 14.44 -11.28 5.56
CA ILE A 17 15.29 -10.73 4.52
C ILE A 17 16.23 -9.73 5.18
N ASP A 18 17.52 -10.06 5.23
CA ASP A 18 18.58 -9.31 5.92
C ASP A 18 18.25 -8.94 7.38
N GLN A 19 17.70 -7.74 7.60
CA GLN A 19 17.35 -7.18 8.91
C GLN A 19 15.85 -6.90 9.06
N THR A 20 15.03 -7.42 8.15
CA THR A 20 13.58 -7.25 8.11
C THR A 20 12.88 -8.60 8.22
N SER A 21 12.01 -8.74 9.22
CA SER A 21 11.06 -9.84 9.32
C SER A 21 9.73 -9.42 8.67
N ILE A 22 9.17 -10.28 7.82
CA ILE A 22 7.90 -10.06 7.13
C ILE A 22 6.99 -11.26 7.42
N THR A 23 5.78 -11.01 7.90
CA THR A 23 4.74 -12.03 8.05
C THR A 23 3.48 -11.64 7.28
N LEU A 24 2.71 -12.64 6.88
CA LEU A 24 1.42 -12.52 6.20
C LEU A 24 0.50 -13.64 6.71
N GLY A 25 -0.54 -13.29 7.47
CA GLY A 25 -1.48 -14.27 8.02
C GLY A 25 -2.32 -14.95 6.94
N ASN A 26 -2.92 -14.17 6.03
CA ASN A 26 -3.73 -14.72 4.94
C ASN A 26 -3.68 -13.85 3.67
N PHE A 27 -3.40 -14.48 2.54
CA PHE A 27 -3.67 -13.94 1.20
C PHE A 27 -4.58 -14.91 0.45
N LYS A 28 -5.56 -14.38 -0.27
CA LYS A 28 -6.49 -15.15 -1.10
C LYS A 28 -6.87 -14.35 -2.33
N SER A 29 -6.66 -14.93 -3.51
CA SER A 29 -7.00 -14.32 -4.81
C SER A 29 -7.32 -15.39 -5.85
N ALA A 30 -7.85 -14.94 -6.98
CA ALA A 30 -7.88 -15.68 -8.23
C ALA A 30 -7.63 -14.71 -9.39
N VAL A 31 -7.06 -15.20 -10.49
CA VAL A 31 -6.78 -14.40 -11.68
C VAL A 31 -7.09 -15.18 -12.94
N SER A 32 -7.71 -14.53 -13.92
CA SER A 32 -7.93 -15.08 -15.25
C SER A 32 -7.56 -14.07 -16.34
N LEU A 33 -7.00 -14.56 -17.45
CA LEU A 33 -6.68 -13.78 -18.65
C LEU A 33 -7.34 -14.45 -19.85
N ASN A 34 -8.16 -13.69 -20.59
CA ASN A 34 -8.86 -14.16 -21.77
C ASN A 34 -9.10 -13.02 -22.78
N ASN A 35 -9.53 -13.36 -24.00
CA ASN A 35 -9.71 -12.41 -25.10
C ASN A 35 -11.04 -11.61 -25.05
N GLU A 36 -11.95 -11.91 -24.12
CA GLU A 36 -13.28 -11.27 -24.00
C GLU A 36 -13.29 -10.19 -22.90
N LYS A 37 -12.49 -10.37 -21.83
CA LYS A 37 -12.46 -9.53 -20.62
C LYS A 37 -11.05 -9.24 -20.10
N GLY A 38 -10.06 -9.28 -21.00
CA GLY A 38 -8.65 -9.08 -20.66
C GLY A 38 -8.21 -9.85 -19.41
N LEU A 39 -7.57 -9.13 -18.47
CA LEU A 39 -7.09 -9.63 -17.18
C LEU A 39 -8.08 -9.30 -16.05
N THR A 40 -8.75 -10.31 -15.51
CA THR A 40 -9.69 -10.16 -14.39
C THR A 40 -9.11 -10.76 -13.12
N LEU A 41 -9.03 -9.97 -12.04
CA LEU A 41 -8.89 -10.47 -10.68
C LEU A 41 -10.25 -10.84 -10.09
N ALA A 42 -10.30 -11.85 -9.23
CA ALA A 42 -11.38 -12.02 -8.26
C ALA A 42 -11.17 -11.08 -7.05
N PRO A 43 -12.21 -10.85 -6.22
CA PRO A 43 -12.05 -10.17 -4.94
C PRO A 43 -10.89 -10.76 -4.15
N THR A 44 -9.89 -9.92 -3.87
CA THR A 44 -8.58 -10.33 -3.37
C THR A 44 -8.42 -9.85 -1.94
N GLU A 45 -8.27 -10.79 -1.00
CA GLU A 45 -8.05 -10.51 0.41
C GLU A 45 -6.56 -10.59 0.74
N ILE A 46 -6.06 -9.60 1.49
CA ILE A 46 -4.67 -9.54 1.97
C ILE A 46 -4.69 -9.09 3.44
N ASN A 47 -4.62 -10.04 4.37
CA ASN A 47 -4.88 -9.82 5.79
C ASN A 47 -3.64 -10.09 6.65
N ASP A 48 -3.49 -9.30 7.73
CA ASP A 48 -2.53 -9.56 8.80
C ASP A 48 -1.06 -9.58 8.32
N ILE A 49 -0.67 -8.54 7.55
CA ILE A 49 0.72 -8.27 7.20
C ILE A 49 1.44 -7.61 8.38
N SER A 50 2.62 -8.11 8.75
CA SER A 50 3.55 -7.39 9.63
C SER A 50 4.92 -7.27 8.99
N VAL A 51 5.51 -6.07 9.03
CA VAL A 51 6.87 -5.79 8.55
C VAL A 51 7.66 -5.15 9.69
N ILE A 52 8.62 -5.87 10.24
CA ILE A 52 9.48 -5.40 11.34
C ILE A 52 10.90 -5.25 10.80
N ALA A 53 11.31 -4.02 10.54
CA ALA A 53 12.65 -3.68 10.05
C ALA A 53 13.55 -3.17 11.19
N LYS A 54 14.72 -3.78 11.38
CA LYS A 54 15.74 -3.22 12.28
C LYS A 54 16.44 -2.06 11.58
N LYS A 55 16.29 -0.85 12.10
CA LYS A 55 17.01 0.32 11.60
C LYS A 55 18.41 0.32 12.19
N LEU A 56 19.41 0.08 11.34
CA LEU A 56 20.82 0.34 11.68
C LEU A 56 20.97 1.78 12.18
N PRO A 57 21.85 2.04 13.16
CA PRO A 57 22.13 3.40 13.60
C PRO A 57 22.73 4.21 12.46
N GLU A 58 21.96 5.16 11.92
CA GLU A 58 22.50 6.25 11.11
C GLU A 58 23.62 6.93 11.90
N GLY A 59 24.82 6.99 11.33
CA GLY A 59 26.01 7.50 12.00
C GLY A 59 25.74 8.91 12.54
N LYS A 60 25.71 9.03 13.87
CA LYS A 60 25.13 10.17 14.61
C LYS A 60 25.27 11.51 13.88
N PRO A 61 24.18 12.10 13.37
CA PRO A 61 24.14 13.53 13.14
C PRO A 61 24.49 14.22 14.48
N GLU A 62 25.38 15.20 14.45
CA GLU A 62 25.62 16.02 15.64
C GLU A 62 24.31 16.67 16.09
N PRO A 63 24.06 16.81 17.41
CA PRO A 63 22.83 17.40 17.92
C PRO A 63 22.80 18.90 17.58
N LYS A 64 22.26 19.22 16.39
CA LYS A 64 21.81 20.57 16.07
C LYS A 64 20.78 20.95 17.13
N ALA A 65 21.06 22.04 17.84
CA ALA A 65 20.19 22.53 18.92
C ALA A 65 18.74 22.63 18.42
N GLU A 66 17.82 22.13 19.23
CA GLU A 66 16.38 22.14 18.95
C GLU A 66 15.93 23.60 18.75
N GLN A 67 15.68 23.98 17.50
CA GLN A 67 15.01 25.25 17.23
C GLN A 67 13.59 25.16 17.82
N PRO A 68 13.09 26.22 18.47
CA PRO A 68 11.75 26.20 19.03
C PRO A 68 10.75 25.84 17.93
N ASN A 69 9.87 24.86 18.20
CA ASN A 69 8.90 24.35 17.25
C ASN A 69 8.15 25.51 16.61
N LYS A 70 8.43 25.75 15.32
CA LYS A 70 7.73 26.77 14.54
C LYS A 70 6.25 26.39 14.46
N PRO A 71 5.32 27.37 14.48
CA PRO A 71 3.92 27.08 14.21
C PRO A 71 3.78 26.27 12.91
N VAL A 72 2.87 25.29 12.90
CA VAL A 72 2.64 24.44 11.73
C VAL A 72 2.21 25.33 10.56
N ASP A 73 3.04 25.36 9.52
CA ASP A 73 2.80 26.16 8.33
C ASP A 73 1.83 25.44 7.40
N TRP A 74 0.54 25.60 7.70
CA TRP A 74 -0.55 25.01 6.91
C TRP A 74 -0.54 25.47 5.45
N ALA A 75 -0.04 26.68 5.14
CA ALA A 75 0.06 27.18 3.78
C ALA A 75 1.18 26.46 3.00
N ALA A 76 2.31 26.18 3.64
CA ALA A 76 3.36 25.34 3.06
C ALA A 76 2.89 23.89 2.86
N ILE A 77 2.07 23.35 3.76
CA ILE A 77 1.47 22.02 3.60
C ILE A 77 0.48 22.00 2.42
N GLU A 78 -0.43 22.97 2.34
CA GLU A 78 -1.40 23.10 1.22
C GLU A 78 -0.70 23.27 -0.14
N GLN A 79 0.39 24.05 -0.19
CA GLN A 79 1.24 24.16 -1.38
C GLN A 79 1.94 22.84 -1.73
N SER A 80 2.41 22.07 -0.74
CA SER A 80 3.03 20.76 -0.98
C SER A 80 2.05 19.68 -1.48
N LEU A 81 0.74 19.93 -1.32
CA LEU A 81 -0.36 19.09 -1.81
C LEU A 81 -1.01 19.66 -3.09
N THR A 82 -0.41 20.69 -3.69
CA THR A 82 -0.91 21.37 -4.91
C THR A 82 0.17 21.38 -6.01
N PRO A 83 -0.07 20.80 -7.21
CA PRO A 83 -1.28 20.09 -7.63
C PRO A 83 -1.54 18.85 -6.77
N ALA A 84 -2.79 18.38 -6.78
CA ALA A 84 -3.22 17.22 -6.00
C ALA A 84 -2.25 16.04 -6.14
N PHE A 85 -2.06 15.29 -5.05
CA PHE A 85 -1.08 14.19 -4.97
C PHE A 85 -1.22 13.13 -6.08
N LEU A 86 -2.42 12.98 -6.67
CA LEU A 86 -2.72 12.09 -7.80
C LEU A 86 -3.05 12.85 -9.11
N GLY A 87 -2.85 14.17 -9.17
CA GLY A 87 -3.21 15.00 -10.33
C GLY A 87 -2.29 14.88 -11.54
N ASN A 88 -1.10 14.28 -11.36
CA ASN A 88 -0.08 14.05 -12.41
C ASN A 88 0.26 12.56 -12.56
N VAL A 89 -0.70 11.65 -12.34
CA VAL A 89 -0.51 10.23 -12.67
C VAL A 89 -0.39 10.10 -14.19
N SER A 90 0.67 9.44 -14.66
CA SER A 90 0.89 9.19 -16.10
C SER A 90 -0.21 8.29 -16.66
N GLU A 91 -0.65 8.56 -17.89
CA GLU A 91 -1.75 7.84 -18.52
C GLU A 91 -1.41 6.35 -18.71
N ILE A 92 -2.07 5.47 -17.96
CA ILE A 92 -1.85 4.02 -18.01
C ILE A 92 -2.74 3.43 -19.11
N ILE A 93 -2.28 3.54 -20.36
CA ILE A 93 -2.85 2.82 -21.50
C ILE A 93 -2.44 1.35 -21.39
N LEU A 94 -3.41 0.44 -21.27
CA LEU A 94 -3.15 -0.99 -21.15
C LEU A 94 -3.32 -1.73 -22.50
N PRO A 95 -2.53 -2.77 -22.79
CA PRO A 95 -2.65 -3.56 -24.02
C PRO A 95 -3.81 -4.58 -24.00
N PHE A 96 -4.56 -4.63 -22.89
CA PHE A 96 -5.77 -5.41 -22.65
C PHE A 96 -6.51 -4.78 -21.47
N ASP A 97 -7.82 -5.05 -21.34
CA ASP A 97 -8.60 -4.52 -20.23
C ASP A 97 -8.25 -5.21 -18.90
N LEU A 98 -8.17 -4.44 -17.81
CA LEU A 98 -7.87 -4.88 -16.46
C LEU A 98 -9.06 -4.60 -15.54
N HIS A 99 -9.60 -5.65 -14.94
CA HIS A 99 -10.71 -5.59 -13.98
C HIS A 99 -10.22 -5.99 -12.57
N ILE A 100 -10.31 -5.05 -11.62
CA ILE A 100 -10.00 -5.23 -10.20
C ILE A 100 -11.27 -4.92 -9.39
N PRO A 101 -12.17 -5.90 -9.19
CA PRO A 101 -13.46 -5.66 -8.55
C PRO A 101 -13.29 -5.28 -7.06
N GLU A 102 -12.33 -5.91 -6.37
CA GLU A 102 -11.81 -5.44 -5.08
C GLU A 102 -10.45 -6.07 -4.77
N ILE A 103 -9.53 -5.25 -4.24
CA ILE A 103 -8.45 -5.69 -3.35
C ILE A 103 -8.78 -5.09 -1.98
N SER A 104 -8.92 -5.94 -0.96
CA SER A 104 -9.15 -5.51 0.42
C SER A 104 -8.13 -6.11 1.38
N GLY A 105 -7.82 -5.35 2.43
CA GLY A 105 -6.86 -5.76 3.46
C GLY A 105 -7.11 -5.09 4.80
N LYS A 106 -6.61 -5.73 5.85
CA LYS A 106 -6.82 -5.30 7.25
C LYS A 106 -5.65 -5.74 8.14
N ASN A 107 -5.53 -5.10 9.29
CA ASN A 107 -4.54 -5.42 10.34
C ASN A 107 -3.08 -5.39 9.82
N TRP A 108 -2.75 -4.47 8.90
CA TRP A 108 -1.36 -4.34 8.45
C TRP A 108 -0.57 -3.49 9.44
N GLN A 109 0.66 -3.90 9.76
CA GLN A 109 1.56 -3.14 10.63
C GLN A 109 2.97 -3.05 10.04
N TYR A 110 3.57 -1.86 10.11
CA TYR A 110 4.99 -1.65 9.91
C TYR A 110 5.62 -1.14 11.21
N GLN A 111 6.74 -1.75 11.62
CA GLN A 111 7.56 -1.27 12.73
C GLN A 111 9.01 -1.09 12.30
N ALA A 112 9.59 0.06 12.63
CA ALA A 112 11.03 0.23 12.67
C ALA A 112 11.50 0.06 14.12
N VAL A 113 12.43 -0.85 14.38
CA VAL A 113 13.01 -1.10 15.71
C VAL A 113 14.51 -0.83 15.72
N ASN A 114 15.10 -0.52 16.88
CA ASN A 114 16.55 -0.41 17.01
C ASN A 114 17.23 -1.78 17.26
N GLU A 115 18.56 -1.78 17.43
CA GLU A 115 19.36 -3.00 17.66
C GLU A 115 18.93 -3.83 18.88
N LYS A 116 18.30 -3.20 19.89
CA LYS A 116 17.77 -3.89 21.08
C LYS A 116 16.32 -4.39 20.92
N GLY A 117 15.66 -4.07 19.81
CA GLY A 117 14.24 -4.33 19.59
C GLY A 117 13.29 -3.27 20.17
N GLU A 118 13.79 -2.10 20.59
CA GLU A 118 12.94 -0.98 21.02
C GLU A 118 12.32 -0.31 19.77
N THR A 119 10.98 -0.18 19.72
CA THR A 119 10.26 0.42 18.57
C THR A 119 10.56 1.92 18.44
N LEU A 120 11.11 2.33 17.30
CA LEU A 120 11.41 3.70 16.92
C LEU A 120 10.26 4.38 16.18
N GLN A 121 9.51 3.60 15.39
CA GLN A 121 8.35 4.04 14.61
C GLN A 121 7.38 2.87 14.46
N SER A 122 6.09 3.11 14.60
CA SER A 122 5.03 2.17 14.22
C SER A 122 4.06 2.86 13.26
N VAL A 123 3.52 2.10 12.31
CA VAL A 123 2.41 2.49 11.44
C VAL A 123 1.44 1.31 11.39
N GLU A 124 0.18 1.57 11.72
CA GLU A 124 -0.89 0.57 11.71
C GLU A 124 -1.93 0.99 10.67
N MET A 125 -2.36 0.06 9.83
CA MET A 125 -3.38 0.27 8.80
C MET A 125 -4.52 -0.74 9.05
N SER A 126 -5.63 -0.22 9.57
CA SER A 126 -6.80 -1.03 9.95
C SER A 126 -7.55 -1.55 8.73
N SER A 127 -7.56 -0.77 7.64
CA SER A 127 -8.34 -1.05 6.43
C SER A 127 -7.65 -0.51 5.19
N LEU A 128 -7.65 -1.31 4.13
CA LEU A 128 -7.39 -0.90 2.75
C LEU A 128 -8.48 -1.49 1.86
N ILE A 129 -9.01 -0.68 0.94
CA ILE A 129 -9.89 -1.09 -0.15
C ILE A 129 -9.44 -0.37 -1.43
N ALA A 130 -9.13 -1.11 -2.49
CA ALA A 130 -8.88 -0.59 -3.83
C ALA A 130 -9.77 -1.28 -4.86
N GLN A 131 -10.38 -0.51 -5.76
CA GLN A 131 -11.23 -0.99 -6.84
C GLN A 131 -10.88 -0.18 -8.10
N ALA A 132 -10.63 -0.86 -9.22
CA ALA A 132 -10.21 -0.24 -10.46
C ALA A 132 -10.68 -1.06 -11.66
N ASP A 133 -10.96 -0.41 -12.78
CA ASP A 133 -11.41 -1.06 -14.01
C ASP A 133 -10.87 -0.32 -15.24
N THR A 134 -11.04 -0.89 -16.43
CA THR A 134 -10.53 -0.29 -17.66
C THR A 134 -11.68 0.20 -18.53
N VAL A 135 -11.71 1.51 -18.75
CA VAL A 135 -12.73 2.20 -19.55
C VAL A 135 -12.02 2.89 -20.70
N ASP A 136 -12.47 2.65 -21.93
CA ASP A 136 -11.84 3.17 -23.16
C ASP A 136 -10.31 2.91 -23.23
N ASN A 137 -9.90 1.71 -22.80
CA ASN A 137 -8.52 1.23 -22.66
C ASN A 137 -7.61 2.02 -21.68
N GLN A 138 -8.18 2.88 -20.83
CA GLN A 138 -7.51 3.58 -19.74
C GLN A 138 -7.91 2.98 -18.38
N LEU A 139 -6.92 2.74 -17.51
CA LEU A 139 -7.17 2.26 -16.14
C LEU A 139 -7.74 3.39 -15.25
N GLN A 140 -8.96 3.20 -14.74
CA GLN A 140 -9.67 4.16 -13.88
C GLN A 140 -9.79 3.63 -12.43
N LEU A 141 -9.52 4.49 -11.46
CA LEU A 141 -9.48 4.16 -10.03
C LEU A 141 -10.82 4.46 -9.35
N GLN A 142 -11.81 3.60 -9.61
CA GLN A 142 -13.17 3.71 -9.06
C GLN A 142 -13.20 4.00 -7.55
N LYS A 143 -12.27 3.38 -6.79
CA LYS A 143 -12.18 3.57 -5.34
C LYS A 143 -10.77 3.31 -4.83
N LEU A 144 -10.29 4.19 -3.95
CA LEU A 144 -9.22 3.91 -2.99
C LEU A 144 -9.65 4.42 -1.62
N ALA A 145 -9.61 3.55 -0.62
CA ALA A 145 -9.82 3.90 0.78
C ALA A 145 -8.73 3.25 1.64
N ILE A 146 -8.10 4.03 2.51
CA ILE A 146 -7.08 3.57 3.46
C ILE A 146 -7.36 4.23 4.80
N GLU A 147 -7.35 3.44 5.87
CA GLU A 147 -7.45 3.89 7.25
C GLU A 147 -6.16 3.54 8.00
N SER A 148 -5.50 4.51 8.62
CA SER A 148 -4.22 4.28 9.30
C SER A 148 -3.97 5.17 10.50
N SER A 149 -3.03 4.76 11.37
CA SER A 149 -2.56 5.53 12.52
C SER A 149 -1.87 6.85 12.16
N LEU A 150 -1.53 7.08 10.88
CA LEU A 150 -0.99 8.35 10.38
C LEU A 150 -2.06 9.24 9.73
N GLY A 151 -3.28 8.73 9.55
CA GLY A 151 -4.38 9.41 8.85
C GLY A 151 -5.08 8.51 7.84
N ASN A 152 -6.17 9.02 7.28
CA ASN A 152 -7.02 8.30 6.34
C ASN A 152 -6.93 8.94 4.94
N LEU A 153 -6.96 8.11 3.90
CA LEU A 153 -7.05 8.53 2.50
C LEU A 153 -8.34 7.96 1.91
N SER A 154 -9.10 8.80 1.20
CA SER A 154 -10.23 8.37 0.38
C SER A 154 -10.22 9.06 -0.97
N SER A 155 -10.51 8.29 -2.03
CA SER A 155 -10.60 8.74 -3.41
C SER A 155 -11.60 7.86 -4.16
N GLN A 156 -12.32 8.46 -5.10
CA GLN A 156 -13.27 7.84 -6.03
C GLN A 156 -13.16 8.60 -7.35
N GLY A 157 -13.16 7.90 -8.48
CA GLY A 157 -12.97 8.46 -9.83
C GLY A 157 -13.51 7.55 -10.91
#